data_AF-A0A522YSY7-F1
#
_entry.id   AF-A0A522YSY7-F1
#
_cell.length_a   1.000
_cell.length_b   1.000
_cell.length_c   1.000
_cell.angle_alpha   90.00
_cell.angle_beta   90.00
_cell.angle_gamma   90.00
#
_symmetry.space_group_name_H-M   'P 1'
#
loop_
_entity.id
_entity.type
_entity.pdbx_description
1 polymer ?
#
loop_
_entity_poly.entity_id
_entity_poly.type
_entity_poly.pdbx_seq_one_letter_code
_entity_poly.pdbx_strand_id
1 'polypeptide(L)'
;MELAYRVETANDPFFLGEDKQAAFQDAFQLKFEIRAALPFKKATLAVGSYNYHQDHFGRALNITAADGAPAHTGCAAFGLERMAYAFLAQKGLDPKRWPGVIRKALA
;
A
#
# COMPACT_ATOMS: atom_id res chain seq x y z
N MET A 1 6.81 12.87 -6.12
CA MET A 1 5.79 13.58 -5.31
C MET A 1 6.34 14.20 -4.02
N GLU A 2 7.59 13.92 -3.58
CA GLU A 2 8.18 14.49 -2.35
C GLU A 2 7.26 14.40 -1.11
N LEU A 3 6.79 13.19 -0.81
CA LEU A 3 6.01 12.88 0.38
C LEU A 3 6.93 12.45 1.52
N ALA A 4 6.65 12.90 2.74
CA ALA A 4 7.12 12.24 3.95
C ALA A 4 6.28 10.98 4.17
N TYR A 5 6.91 9.81 4.21
CA TYR A 5 6.25 8.51 4.40
C TYR A 5 7.16 7.53 5.15
N ARG A 6 6.58 6.43 5.62
CA ARG A 6 7.29 5.25 6.14
C ARG A 6 6.65 3.98 5.58
N VAL A 7 7.38 2.88 5.59
CA VAL A 7 6.88 1.56 5.20
C VAL A 7 6.85 0.69 6.45
N GLU A 8 5.73 0.02 6.69
CA GLU A 8 5.52 -0.83 7.86
C GLU A 8 4.81 -2.12 7.46
N THR A 9 5.04 -3.20 8.21
CA THR A 9 4.20 -4.40 8.10
C THR A 9 2.77 -4.06 8.52
N ALA A 10 1.80 -4.70 7.90
CA ALA A 10 0.39 -4.47 8.17
C ALA A 10 -0.42 -5.74 7.95
N ASN A 11 -1.64 -5.75 8.47
CA ASN A 11 -2.60 -6.84 8.28
C ASN A 11 -3.86 -6.29 7.61
N ASP A 12 -4.53 -7.11 6.82
CA ASP A 12 -5.83 -6.77 6.27
C ASP A 12 -6.90 -6.75 7.38
N PRO A 13 -7.84 -5.79 7.37
CA PRO A 13 -8.97 -5.80 8.28
C PRO A 13 -9.98 -6.85 7.79
N PHE A 14 -9.76 -8.11 8.15
CA PHE A 14 -10.75 -9.17 7.92
C PHE A 14 -11.92 -8.96 8.88
N PHE A 15 -13.11 -8.70 8.34
CA PHE A 15 -14.31 -8.31 9.09
C PHE A 15 -14.96 -9.42 9.92
N LEU A 16 -14.39 -10.62 9.95
CA LEU A 16 -14.91 -11.79 10.66
C LEU A 16 -13.75 -12.39 11.46
N GLY A 17 -13.92 -12.52 12.77
CA GLY A 17 -12.88 -12.82 13.75
C GLY A 17 -11.92 -13.94 13.37
N GLU A 18 -10.81 -13.56 12.74
CA GLU A 18 -9.69 -14.44 12.41
C GLU A 18 -8.37 -13.78 12.83
N ASP A 19 -8.19 -13.61 14.15
CA ASP A 19 -6.92 -13.19 14.75
C ASP A 19 -5.72 -14.01 14.23
N LYS A 20 -5.98 -15.26 13.81
CA LYS A 20 -4.99 -16.16 13.21
C LYS A 20 -4.53 -15.71 11.82
N GLN A 21 -5.39 -15.16 10.97
CA GLN A 21 -4.99 -14.68 9.64
C GLN A 21 -4.14 -13.41 9.75
N ALA A 22 -4.52 -12.48 10.64
CA ALA A 22 -3.71 -11.30 10.91
C ALA A 22 -2.35 -11.68 11.52
N ALA A 23 -2.32 -12.61 12.49
CA ALA A 23 -1.06 -13.10 13.05
C ALA A 23 -0.20 -13.82 12.01
N PHE A 24 -0.81 -14.55 11.07
CA PHE A 24 -0.09 -15.22 9.98
C PHE A 24 0.47 -14.21 8.97
N GLN A 25 -0.31 -13.20 8.58
CA GLN A 25 0.17 -12.14 7.69
C GLN A 25 1.36 -11.38 8.30
N ASP A 26 1.31 -11.08 9.59
CA ASP A 26 2.39 -10.39 10.29
C ASP A 26 3.64 -11.29 10.44
N ALA A 27 3.45 -12.55 10.87
CA ALA A 27 4.54 -13.50 11.06
C ALA A 27 5.30 -13.82 9.76
N PHE A 28 4.60 -13.83 8.62
CA PHE A 28 5.21 -14.09 7.31
C PHE A 28 5.46 -12.82 6.48
N GLN A 29 5.26 -11.63 7.07
CA GLN A 29 5.43 -10.33 6.41
C GLN A 29 4.74 -10.26 5.03
N LEU A 30 3.50 -10.75 4.97
CA LEU A 30 2.76 -10.90 3.71
C LEU A 30 2.20 -9.59 3.18
N LYS A 31 2.21 -8.55 3.99
CA LYS A 31 1.71 -7.24 3.61
C LYS A 31 2.54 -6.11 4.20
N PHE A 32 2.86 -5.17 3.34
CA PHE A 32 3.48 -3.90 3.70
C PHE A 32 2.59 -2.75 3.29
N GLU A 33 2.48 -1.73 4.12
CA GLU A 33 1.81 -0.48 3.80
C GLU A 33 2.80 0.66 3.65
N ILE A 34 2.62 1.45 2.58
CA ILE A 34 3.27 2.75 2.42
C ILE A 34 2.39 3.77 3.14
N ARG A 35 2.87 4.30 4.25
CA ARG A 35 2.10 5.20 5.12
C ARG A 35 2.64 6.62 5.03
N ALA A 36 1.88 7.51 4.40
CA ALA A 36 2.23 8.92 4.29
C ALA A 36 1.87 9.69 5.57
N ALA A 37 2.71 10.65 5.95
CA ALA A 37 2.47 11.50 7.11
C ALA A 37 1.29 12.47 6.86
N LEU A 38 0.48 12.67 7.89
CA LEU A 38 -0.56 13.69 7.97
C LEU A 38 -0.19 14.68 9.09
N PRO A 39 0.56 15.76 8.79
CA PRO A 39 1.13 16.64 9.81
C PRO A 39 0.09 17.24 10.77
N PHE A 40 -1.06 17.66 10.24
CA PHE A 40 -2.15 18.25 11.02
C PHE A 40 -2.75 17.28 12.07
N LYS A 41 -2.63 15.97 11.86
CA LYS A 41 -3.16 14.93 12.76
C LYS A 41 -2.07 14.26 13.60
N LYS A 42 -0.79 14.59 13.39
CA LYS A 42 0.37 13.87 13.96
C LYS A 42 0.23 12.34 13.80
N ALA A 43 -0.26 11.91 12.63
CA ALA A 43 -0.57 10.52 12.33
C ALA A 43 -0.11 10.16 10.91
N THR A 44 -0.31 8.91 10.51
CA THR A 44 -0.02 8.42 9.15
C THR A 44 -1.24 7.78 8.52
N LEU A 45 -1.30 7.77 7.18
CA LEU A 45 -2.35 7.17 6.36
C LEU A 45 -1.72 6.21 5.36
N ALA A 46 -2.21 4.97 5.28
CA ALA A 46 -1.81 4.03 4.24
C ALA A 46 -2.29 4.52 2.87
N VAL A 47 -1.34 4.88 2.01
CA VAL A 47 -1.58 5.39 0.65
C VAL A 47 -1.28 4.35 -0.43
N GLY A 48 -0.62 3.26 -0.07
CA GLY A 48 -0.40 2.11 -0.94
C GLY A 48 -0.04 0.88 -0.13
N SER A 49 -0.02 -0.27 -0.79
CA SER A 49 0.41 -1.53 -0.19
C SER A 49 1.15 -2.41 -1.18
N TYR A 50 1.98 -3.30 -0.63
CA TYR A 50 2.48 -4.48 -1.32
C TYR A 50 1.93 -5.70 -0.60
N ASN A 51 1.28 -6.60 -1.34
CA ASN A 51 0.65 -7.79 -0.79
C ASN A 51 1.23 -9.00 -1.50
N TYR A 52 1.75 -9.94 -0.72
CA TYR A 52 2.24 -11.22 -1.20
C TYR A 52 1.24 -12.30 -0.80
N HIS A 53 0.56 -12.87 -1.80
CA HIS A 53 -0.54 -13.80 -1.56
C HIS A 53 -0.09 -15.25 -1.50
N GLN A 54 1.22 -15.50 -1.58
CA GLN A 54 1.80 -16.82 -1.82
C GLN A 54 1.06 -17.51 -2.98
N ASP A 55 0.76 -18.80 -2.85
CA ASP A 55 0.06 -19.62 -3.83
C ASP A 55 -1.47 -19.67 -3.64
N HIS A 56 -2.04 -18.77 -2.82
CA HIS A 56 -3.50 -18.72 -2.60
C HIS A 56 -4.26 -18.62 -3.94
N PHE A 57 -3.93 -17.61 -4.75
CA PHE A 57 -4.56 -17.43 -6.06
C PHE A 57 -4.11 -18.46 -7.10
N GLY A 58 -2.87 -18.97 -6.99
CA GLY A 58 -2.39 -20.06 -7.85
C GLY A 58 -3.24 -21.32 -7.71
N ARG A 59 -3.52 -21.74 -6.48
CA ARG A 59 -4.39 -22.89 -6.20
C ARG A 59 -5.85 -22.63 -6.56
N ALA A 60 -6.38 -21.47 -6.17
CA ALA A 60 -7.80 -21.15 -6.38
C ALA A 60 -8.18 -21.02 -7.85
N LEU A 61 -7.26 -20.54 -8.70
CA LEU A 61 -7.51 -20.27 -10.12
C LEU A 61 -6.81 -21.27 -11.05
N ASN A 62 -6.21 -22.33 -10.50
CA ASN A 62 -5.47 -23.35 -11.24
C ASN A 62 -4.37 -22.75 -12.15
N ILE A 63 -3.58 -21.83 -11.60
CA ILE A 63 -2.45 -21.20 -12.29
C ILE A 63 -1.16 -21.91 -11.86
N THR A 64 -0.41 -22.42 -12.83
CA THR A 64 0.80 -23.21 -12.59
C THR A 64 2.05 -22.42 -12.96
N ALA A 65 3.10 -22.52 -12.15
CA ALA A 65 4.43 -22.03 -12.48
C ALA A 65 5.16 -22.99 -13.43
N ALA A 66 6.31 -22.57 -13.94
CA ALA A 66 7.09 -23.34 -14.93
C ALA A 66 7.59 -24.69 -14.41
N ASP A 67 7.70 -24.86 -13.09
CA ASP A 67 8.10 -26.09 -12.41
C ASP A 67 6.92 -27.04 -12.11
N GLY A 68 5.69 -26.67 -12.48
CA GLY A 68 4.49 -27.45 -12.20
C GLY A 68 3.86 -27.18 -10.82
N ALA A 69 4.47 -26.34 -9.97
CA ALA A 69 3.88 -25.96 -8.68
C ALA A 69 2.77 -24.89 -8.86
N PRO A 70 1.84 -24.77 -7.90
CA PRO A 70 0.89 -23.65 -7.88
C PRO A 70 1.61 -22.29 -7.90
N ALA A 71 1.18 -21.38 -8.77
CA ALA A 71 1.85 -20.11 -8.96
C ALA A 71 1.73 -19.20 -7.72
N HIS A 72 2.86 -18.64 -7.30
CA HIS A 72 2.87 -17.58 -6.31
C HIS A 72 2.51 -16.23 -6.94
N THR A 73 1.77 -15.40 -6.23
CA THR A 73 1.31 -14.11 -6.73
C THR A 73 1.52 -13.00 -5.70
N GLY A 74 1.61 -11.77 -6.20
CA GLY A 74 1.65 -10.56 -5.39
C GLY A 74 1.09 -9.37 -6.16
N CYS A 75 0.73 -8.31 -5.45
CA CYS A 75 0.28 -7.07 -6.06
C CYS A 75 0.85 -5.84 -5.33
N ALA A 76 0.91 -4.73 -6.06
CA ALA A 76 1.10 -3.41 -5.49
C ALA A 76 -0.17 -2.59 -5.75
N ALA A 77 -0.70 -1.97 -4.70
CA ALA A 77 -1.88 -1.14 -4.76
C ALA A 77 -1.53 0.32 -4.42
N PHE A 78 -2.11 1.26 -5.18
CA PHE A 78 -1.92 2.69 -4.98
C PHE A 78 -3.29 3.35 -4.80
N GLY A 79 -3.56 3.86 -3.60
CA GLY A 79 -4.80 4.58 -3.29
C GLY A 79 -4.68 6.02 -3.75
N LEU A 80 -5.06 6.30 -5.00
CA LEU A 80 -4.85 7.60 -5.66
C LEU A 80 -5.44 8.77 -4.85
N GLU A 81 -6.65 8.62 -4.32
CA GLU A 81 -7.33 9.63 -3.50
C GLU A 81 -6.58 9.86 -2.19
N ARG A 82 -6.06 8.79 -1.57
CA ARG A 82 -5.27 8.88 -0.34
C ARG A 82 -3.91 9.53 -0.60
N MET A 83 -3.28 9.24 -1.74
CA MET A 83 -2.04 9.89 -2.17
C MET A 83 -2.25 11.38 -2.42
N ALA A 84 -3.32 11.76 -3.14
CA ALA A 84 -3.69 13.15 -3.36
C ALA A 84 -3.96 13.87 -2.04
N TYR A 85 -4.76 13.26 -1.16
CA TYR A 85 -5.08 13.81 0.16
C TYR A 85 -3.82 14.03 1.01
N ALA A 86 -2.94 13.02 1.10
CA ALA A 86 -1.69 13.15 1.86
C ALA A 86 -0.75 14.20 1.25
N PHE A 87 -0.70 14.31 -0.08
CA PHE A 87 0.08 15.35 -0.76
C PHE A 87 -0.42 16.75 -0.41
N LEU A 88 -1.73 17.00 -0.53
CA LEU A 88 -2.31 18.29 -0.18
C LEU A 88 -2.16 18.60 1.32
N ALA A 89 -2.28 17.59 2.19
CA ALA A 89 -2.03 17.74 3.62
C ALA A 89 -0.59 18.15 3.96
N GLN A 90 0.39 17.80 3.12
CA GLN A 90 1.80 18.13 3.32
C GLN A 90 2.24 19.40 2.59
N LYS A 91 1.66 19.71 1.42
CA LYS A 91 2.11 20.79 0.53
C LYS A 91 1.13 21.97 0.43
N GLY A 92 -0.07 21.82 0.97
CA GLY A 92 -1.14 22.82 0.88
C GLY A 92 -1.81 22.87 -0.50
N LEU A 93 -2.79 23.76 -0.62
CA LEU A 93 -3.65 23.86 -1.81
C LEU A 93 -3.11 24.82 -2.89
N ASP A 94 -2.07 25.60 -2.62
CA ASP A 94 -1.49 26.57 -3.56
C ASP A 94 -0.52 25.86 -4.53
N PRO A 95 -0.87 25.64 -5.81
CA PRO A 95 -0.03 24.89 -6.74
C PRO A 95 1.29 25.60 -7.04
N LYS A 96 1.38 26.91 -6.83
CA LYS A 96 2.63 27.67 -7.00
C LYS A 96 3.69 27.25 -5.98
N ARG A 97 3.30 26.65 -4.85
CA ARG A 97 4.22 26.17 -3.80
C ARG A 97 4.56 24.70 -3.92
N TRP A 98 3.98 23.99 -4.89
CA TRP A 98 4.24 22.57 -5.07
C TRP A 98 5.65 22.29 -5.64
N PRO A 99 6.20 21.08 -5.39
CA PRO A 99 7.47 20.66 -5.97
C PRO A 99 7.50 20.82 -7.49
N GLY A 100 8.65 21.25 -8.02
CA GLY A 100 8.80 21.57 -9.45
C GLY A 100 8.40 20.42 -10.38
N VAL A 101 8.72 19.18 -10.01
CA VAL A 101 8.34 17.97 -10.76
C VAL A 101 6.83 17.80 -10.88
N ILE A 102 6.07 18.17 -9.85
CA ILE A 102 4.60 18.07 -9.86
C ILE A 102 3.99 19.20 -10.68
N ARG A 103 4.48 20.43 -10.53
CA ARG A 103 4.03 21.55 -11.36
C ARG A 103 4.25 21.28 -12.86
N LYS A 104 5.37 20.65 -13.22
CA LYS A 104 5.67 20.27 -14.62
C LYS A 104 4.76 19.16 -15.14
N ALA A 105 4.36 18.21 -14.31
CA ALA A 105 3.49 17.10 -14.71
C ALA A 105 2.01 17.52 -14.88
N LEU A 106 1.62 18.68 -14.38
CA LEU A 106 0.26 19.24 -14.47
C LEU A 106 0.14 20.36 -15.50
N ALA A 107 1.24 20.74 -16.15
CA ALA A 107 1.28 21.73 -17.23
C ALA A 107 1.05 21.03 -18.58
#